data_AF-A0AAD7HIA2-F1
#
_entry.id   AF-A0AAD7HIA2-F1
#
_cell.length_a   1.000
_cell.length_b   1.000
_cell.length_c   1.000
_cell.angle_alpha   90.00
_cell.angle_beta   90.00
_cell.angle_gamma   90.00
#
_symmetry.space_group_name_H-M   'P 1'
#
loop_
_entity.id
_entity.type
_entity.pdbx_description
1 polymer ?
#
loop_
_entity_poly.entity_id
_entity_poly.type
_entity_poly.pdbx_seq_one_letter_code
_entity_poly.pdbx_strand_id
1 'polypeptide(L)'
;MPRISIVSVLLPTLLAAHGLSKKSLSTSGALTAFFVGFMMISGSTGGPGGEGLGLKVWGVSLIGFYLLGSRATKYGKQRKAKLEAGYHDYGNRSGWQVLSNSFSAVVACSAWNILFVPQGVHAWVGALVGPLDVPSTTYTSAWCPLSGNVSSGWSRTLLFAALGHFACCLGDTLASELGILSSSPPRLVTTGKPVPPGTNGGVSVGGTFASFAGGITMGFMMGICLILENSACRSAWFTTFRDLLTWGGLGGLVGSGIDSLLGATIQMTRYDDERKLVVEDGEKSKLKVISGWDILTNNQVNVVSSVCCAVVIGLLA
;
A
#
# COMPACT_ATOMS: atom_id res chain seq x y z
N MET A 1 -23.80 -18.03 -11.25
CA MET A 1 -22.75 -18.02 -10.20
C MET A 1 -21.43 -17.62 -10.86
N PRO A 2 -20.62 -16.76 -10.23
CA PRO A 2 -19.34 -16.34 -10.77
C PRO A 2 -18.36 -17.53 -10.76
N ARG A 3 -17.49 -17.62 -11.78
CA ARG A 3 -16.45 -18.65 -11.81
C ARG A 3 -15.29 -18.22 -10.91
N ILE A 4 -15.03 -18.98 -9.86
CA ILE A 4 -13.88 -18.78 -8.98
C ILE A 4 -12.74 -19.67 -9.48
N SER A 5 -11.58 -19.08 -9.77
CA SER A 5 -10.41 -19.86 -10.15
C SER A 5 -9.71 -20.44 -8.94
N ILE A 6 -9.19 -21.65 -9.12
CA ILE A 6 -8.32 -22.32 -8.14
C ILE A 6 -7.14 -21.41 -7.77
N VAL A 7 -6.57 -20.65 -8.71
CA VAL A 7 -5.45 -19.74 -8.45
C VAL A 7 -5.83 -18.65 -7.45
N SER A 8 -7.05 -18.10 -7.57
CA SER A 8 -7.54 -17.03 -6.69
C SER A 8 -7.77 -17.48 -5.25
N VAL A 9 -7.87 -18.79 -4.99
CA VAL A 9 -7.99 -19.36 -3.65
C VAL A 9 -6.64 -19.90 -3.17
N LEU A 10 -5.97 -20.69 -4.00
CA LEU A 10 -4.74 -21.40 -3.65
C LEU A 10 -3.59 -20.42 -3.37
N LEU A 11 -3.38 -19.42 -4.23
CA LEU A 11 -2.25 -18.49 -4.07
C LEU A 11 -2.36 -17.63 -2.79
N PRO A 12 -3.50 -16.97 -2.50
CA PRO A 12 -3.67 -16.28 -1.21
C PRO A 12 -3.54 -17.22 -0.01
N THR A 13 -4.06 -18.45 -0.10
CA THR A 13 -3.95 -19.45 0.98
C THR A 13 -2.49 -19.78 1.27
N LEU A 14 -1.71 -20.08 0.22
CA LEU A 14 -0.28 -20.40 0.37
C LEU A 14 0.52 -19.23 0.94
N LEU A 15 0.24 -17.99 0.49
CA LEU A 15 0.92 -16.80 1.00
C LEU A 15 0.55 -16.48 2.45
N ALA A 16 -0.73 -16.62 2.82
CA ALA A 16 -1.19 -16.45 4.19
C ALA A 16 -0.60 -17.51 5.13
N ALA A 17 -0.61 -18.79 4.71
CA ALA A 17 0.00 -19.88 5.46
C ALA A 17 1.52 -19.71 5.58
N HIS A 18 2.20 -19.28 4.52
CA HIS A 18 3.62 -18.95 4.56
C HIS A 18 3.89 -17.82 5.56
N GLY A 19 3.07 -16.76 5.52
CA GLY A 19 3.20 -15.63 6.44
C GLY A 19 3.04 -16.03 7.90
N LEU A 20 2.05 -16.87 8.21
CA LEU A 20 1.85 -17.44 9.54
C LEU A 20 3.05 -18.30 9.97
N SER A 21 3.54 -19.19 9.09
CA SER A 21 4.68 -20.07 9.38
C SER A 21 5.98 -19.31 9.65
N LYS A 22 6.16 -18.16 9.00
CA LYS A 22 7.31 -17.27 9.16
C LYS A 22 7.13 -16.25 10.29
N LYS A 23 6.02 -16.32 11.02
CA LYS A 23 5.63 -15.32 12.03
C LYS A 23 5.63 -13.89 11.46
N SER A 24 5.42 -13.75 10.15
CA SER A 24 5.27 -12.46 9.46
C SER A 24 3.80 -11.99 9.43
N LEU A 25 2.88 -12.84 9.90
CA LEU A 25 1.47 -12.55 10.13
C LEU A 25 1.00 -13.26 11.41
N SER A 26 0.11 -12.61 12.14
CA SER A 26 -0.69 -13.25 13.19
C SER A 26 -1.80 -14.11 12.58
N THR A 27 -2.52 -14.89 13.38
CA THR A 27 -3.68 -15.66 12.90
C THR A 27 -4.74 -14.76 12.27
N SER A 28 -5.08 -13.63 12.90
CA SER A 28 -6.01 -12.65 12.32
C SER A 28 -5.43 -11.97 11.07
N GLY A 29 -4.11 -11.72 11.07
CA GLY A 29 -3.37 -11.22 9.91
C GLY A 29 -3.45 -12.16 8.71
N ALA A 30 -3.27 -13.46 8.93
CA ALA A 30 -3.32 -14.49 7.88
C ALA A 30 -4.73 -14.63 7.28
N LEU A 31 -5.77 -14.65 8.11
CA LEU A 31 -7.16 -14.69 7.63
C LEU A 31 -7.50 -13.44 6.80
N THR A 32 -7.10 -12.27 7.28
CA THR A 32 -7.31 -11.01 6.55
C THR A 32 -6.52 -10.98 5.24
N ALA A 33 -5.27 -11.44 5.26
CA ALA A 33 -4.42 -11.52 4.07
C ALA A 33 -4.97 -12.48 3.01
N PHE A 34 -5.57 -13.61 3.43
CA PHE A 34 -6.29 -14.49 2.52
C PHE A 34 -7.45 -13.76 1.84
N PHE A 35 -8.30 -13.06 2.61
CA PHE A 35 -9.45 -12.35 2.06
C PHE A 35 -9.04 -11.22 1.10
N VAL A 36 -8.08 -10.39 1.51
CA VAL A 36 -7.51 -9.31 0.68
C VAL A 36 -6.90 -9.89 -0.60
N GLY A 37 -6.09 -10.94 -0.48
CA GLY A 37 -5.48 -11.61 -1.63
C GLY A 37 -6.51 -12.22 -2.58
N PHE A 38 -7.55 -12.87 -2.04
CA PHE A 38 -8.67 -13.40 -2.82
C PHE A 38 -9.38 -12.29 -3.59
N MET A 39 -9.70 -11.16 -2.94
CA MET A 39 -10.36 -10.03 -3.60
C MET A 39 -9.50 -9.46 -4.73
N MET A 40 -8.21 -9.26 -4.49
CA MET A 40 -7.32 -8.67 -5.49
C MET A 40 -6.96 -9.61 -6.65
N ILE A 41 -7.08 -10.94 -6.49
CA ILE A 41 -6.74 -11.92 -7.53
C ILE A 41 -7.98 -12.47 -8.25
N SER A 42 -9.13 -12.56 -7.59
CA SER A 42 -10.36 -13.17 -8.15
C SER A 42 -10.91 -12.47 -9.40
N GLY A 43 -10.62 -11.17 -9.58
CA GLY A 43 -10.96 -10.46 -10.82
C GLY A 43 -10.15 -10.93 -12.04
N SER A 44 -8.94 -11.47 -11.82
CA SER A 44 -7.97 -11.78 -12.88
C SER A 44 -8.15 -13.14 -13.55
N THR A 45 -9.15 -13.92 -13.12
CA THR A 45 -9.27 -15.33 -13.51
C THR A 45 -10.61 -15.66 -14.17
N GLY A 46 -10.59 -15.87 -15.49
CA GLY A 46 -11.70 -16.33 -16.34
C GLY A 46 -11.37 -17.66 -17.04
N GLY A 47 -12.37 -18.28 -17.68
CA GLY A 47 -12.31 -19.64 -18.25
C GLY A 47 -11.39 -19.85 -19.47
N PRO A 48 -11.43 -21.04 -20.09
CA PRO A 48 -10.58 -21.38 -21.23
C PRO A 48 -10.84 -20.40 -22.39
N GLY A 49 -9.79 -19.75 -22.91
CA GLY A 49 -9.87 -18.82 -24.04
C GLY A 49 -9.43 -17.37 -23.75
N GLY A 50 -9.28 -16.97 -22.48
CA GLY A 50 -8.64 -15.69 -22.12
C GLY A 50 -9.45 -14.41 -22.43
N GLU A 51 -10.67 -14.52 -22.94
CA GLU A 51 -11.57 -13.38 -23.13
C GLU A 51 -12.27 -13.02 -21.80
N GLY A 52 -12.31 -11.73 -21.45
CA GLY A 52 -12.92 -11.23 -20.20
C GLY A 52 -12.07 -11.39 -18.93
N LEU A 53 -10.76 -11.62 -19.07
CA LEU A 53 -9.80 -11.68 -17.96
C LEU A 53 -9.64 -10.30 -17.31
N GLY A 54 -9.94 -10.11 -16.02
CA GLY A 54 -9.52 -8.90 -15.32
C GLY A 54 -7.99 -8.79 -15.19
N LEU A 55 -7.51 -7.68 -14.64
CA LEU A 55 -6.08 -7.41 -14.57
C LEU A 55 -5.39 -8.22 -13.48
N LYS A 56 -4.21 -8.79 -13.77
CA LYS A 56 -3.38 -9.47 -12.76
C LYS A 56 -2.55 -8.47 -11.96
N VAL A 57 -2.39 -7.24 -12.47
CA VAL A 57 -1.63 -6.16 -11.81
C VAL A 57 -2.06 -5.93 -10.37
N TRP A 58 -3.34 -6.11 -10.03
CA TRP A 58 -3.86 -5.99 -8.67
C TRP A 58 -3.15 -6.94 -7.69
N GLY A 59 -3.16 -8.24 -8.00
CA GLY A 59 -2.52 -9.26 -7.18
C GLY A 59 -0.99 -9.17 -7.19
N VAL A 60 -0.39 -8.87 -8.35
CA VAL A 60 1.08 -8.70 -8.46
C VAL A 60 1.55 -7.53 -7.59
N SER A 61 0.80 -6.42 -7.56
CA SER A 61 1.13 -5.25 -6.74
C SER A 61 1.06 -5.56 -5.25
N LEU A 62 0.01 -6.26 -4.80
CA LEU A 62 -0.12 -6.69 -3.42
C LEU A 62 1.04 -7.59 -2.97
N ILE A 63 1.41 -8.57 -3.80
CA ILE A 63 2.52 -9.48 -3.51
C ILE A 63 3.85 -8.71 -3.47
N GLY A 64 4.06 -7.80 -4.43
CA GLY A 64 5.23 -6.92 -4.48
C GLY A 64 5.39 -6.10 -3.21
N PHE A 65 4.33 -5.37 -2.85
CA PHE A 65 4.24 -4.59 -1.62
C PHE A 65 4.58 -5.44 -0.38
N TYR A 66 3.92 -6.59 -0.23
CA TYR A 66 4.15 -7.48 0.91
C TYR A 66 5.61 -7.95 1.00
N LEU A 67 6.19 -8.40 -0.10
CA LEU A 67 7.55 -8.95 -0.13
C LEU A 67 8.60 -7.87 0.10
N LEU A 68 8.44 -6.69 -0.50
CA LEU A 68 9.38 -5.57 -0.35
C LEU A 68 9.31 -4.98 1.05
N GLY A 69 8.09 -4.68 1.54
CA GLY A 69 7.89 -4.18 2.90
C GLY A 69 8.41 -5.16 3.95
N SER A 70 8.14 -6.46 3.80
CA SER A 70 8.64 -7.49 4.74
C SER A 70 10.16 -7.70 4.70
N ARG A 71 10.85 -7.30 3.63
CA ARG A 71 12.31 -7.30 3.57
C ARG A 71 12.89 -6.05 4.23
N ALA A 72 12.27 -4.90 4.03
CA ALA A 72 12.68 -3.64 4.63
C ALA A 72 12.68 -3.72 6.17
N THR A 73 11.64 -4.30 6.76
CA THR A 73 11.55 -4.46 8.23
C THR A 73 12.69 -5.30 8.81
N LYS A 74 13.25 -6.25 8.04
CA LYS A 74 14.37 -7.11 8.47
C LYS A 74 15.73 -6.45 8.29
N TYR A 75 15.84 -5.45 7.42
CA TYR A 75 17.10 -4.79 7.13
C TYR A 75 17.57 -3.96 8.33
N GLY A 76 18.84 -4.09 8.72
CA GLY A 76 19.41 -3.27 9.81
C GLY A 76 18.86 -3.54 11.22
N LYS A 77 18.16 -4.66 11.44
CA LYS A 77 17.46 -5.01 12.69
C LYS A 77 18.29 -4.79 13.97
N GLN A 78 19.56 -5.21 13.98
CA GLN A 78 20.45 -5.05 15.14
C GLN A 78 20.75 -3.58 15.48
N ARG A 79 20.78 -2.70 14.48
CA ARG A 79 21.01 -1.27 14.67
C ARG A 79 19.73 -0.57 15.13
N LYS A 80 18.58 -0.93 14.53
CA LYS A 80 17.25 -0.41 14.92
C LYS A 80 16.89 -0.75 16.38
N ALA A 81 17.18 -1.97 16.83
CA ALA A 81 16.97 -2.39 18.21
C ALA A 81 17.79 -1.60 19.26
N LYS A 82 18.83 -0.85 18.84
CA LYS A 82 19.59 0.06 19.71
C LYS A 82 19.07 1.49 19.70
N LEU A 83 18.17 1.82 18.77
CA LEU A 83 17.65 3.15 18.51
C LEU A 83 16.20 3.33 19.00
N GLU A 84 15.48 2.24 19.28
CA GLU A 84 14.10 2.26 19.81
C GLU A 84 13.98 1.30 21.02
N ALA A 85 13.37 1.77 22.11
CA ALA A 85 13.11 0.94 23.28
C ALA A 85 11.93 0.02 22.97
N GLY A 86 12.07 -1.27 23.28
CA GLY A 86 11.01 -2.23 23.03
C GLY A 86 10.82 -2.58 21.56
N TYR A 87 11.87 -2.48 20.72
CA TYR A 87 11.82 -2.94 19.32
C TYR A 87 11.23 -4.35 19.24
N HIS A 88 9.94 -4.42 18.93
CA HIS A 88 9.23 -5.66 18.73
C HIS A 88 9.61 -6.21 17.36
N ASP A 89 9.75 -7.53 17.27
CA ASP A 89 9.95 -8.17 15.99
C ASP A 89 8.69 -7.90 15.14
N TYR A 90 8.73 -6.89 14.26
CA TYR A 90 7.66 -6.47 13.34
C TYR A 90 7.18 -7.56 12.38
N GLY A 91 7.59 -8.81 12.60
CA GLY A 91 7.02 -9.98 11.99
C GLY A 91 5.52 -10.09 12.24
N ASN A 92 4.98 -9.87 13.44
CA ASN A 92 3.64 -10.38 13.72
C ASN A 92 2.46 -9.44 13.34
N ARG A 93 2.28 -9.11 12.06
CA ARG A 93 1.23 -8.15 11.63
C ARG A 93 -0.20 -8.66 11.93
N SER A 94 -1.03 -7.79 12.51
CA SER A 94 -2.43 -8.06 12.83
C SER A 94 -3.35 -7.97 11.61
N GLY A 95 -4.57 -8.51 11.71
CA GLY A 95 -5.59 -8.30 10.67
C GLY A 95 -5.87 -6.83 10.39
N TRP A 96 -5.87 -5.98 11.43
CA TRP A 96 -6.06 -4.54 11.29
C TRP A 96 -4.93 -3.88 10.51
N GLN A 97 -3.67 -4.28 10.74
CA GLN A 97 -2.52 -3.81 9.96
C GLN A 97 -2.61 -4.22 8.50
N VAL A 98 -3.04 -5.46 8.21
CA VAL A 98 -3.19 -5.94 6.83
C VAL A 98 -4.30 -5.16 6.12
N LEU A 99 -5.45 -4.98 6.77
CA LEU A 99 -6.58 -4.25 6.20
C LEU A 99 -6.22 -2.78 5.96
N SER A 100 -5.60 -2.12 6.94
CA SER A 100 -5.19 -0.72 6.85
C SER A 100 -4.26 -0.46 5.66
N ASN A 101 -3.31 -1.37 5.43
CA ASN A 101 -2.35 -1.27 4.34
C ASN A 101 -2.86 -1.83 2.99
N SER A 102 -4.14 -2.18 2.87
CA SER A 102 -4.72 -2.69 1.61
C SER A 102 -6.08 -2.10 1.26
N PHE A 103 -6.72 -1.35 2.17
CA PHE A 103 -8.11 -0.91 2.05
C PHE A 103 -8.42 -0.21 0.72
N SER A 104 -7.76 0.92 0.42
CA SER A 104 -8.07 1.71 -0.79
C SER A 104 -7.74 0.94 -2.06
N ALA A 105 -6.69 0.13 -2.05
CA ALA A 105 -6.34 -0.73 -3.19
C ALA A 105 -7.39 -1.83 -3.44
N VAL A 106 -7.93 -2.45 -2.39
CA VAL A 106 -9.03 -3.42 -2.51
C VAL A 106 -10.29 -2.74 -3.03
N VAL A 107 -10.66 -1.57 -2.49
CA VAL A 107 -11.81 -0.79 -2.96
C VAL A 107 -11.66 -0.44 -4.45
N ALA A 108 -10.51 0.08 -4.85
CA ALA A 108 -10.25 0.45 -6.24
C ALA A 108 -10.27 -0.77 -7.17
N CYS A 109 -9.68 -1.90 -6.75
CA CYS A 109 -9.69 -3.16 -7.48
C CYS A 109 -11.12 -3.71 -7.63
N SER A 110 -11.91 -3.72 -6.55
CA SER A 110 -13.29 -4.17 -6.56
C SER A 110 -14.18 -3.30 -7.44
N ALA A 111 -14.08 -1.98 -7.31
CA ALA A 111 -14.79 -1.04 -8.17
C ALA A 111 -14.42 -1.25 -9.65
N TRP A 112 -13.14 -1.43 -9.95
CA TRP A 112 -12.69 -1.69 -11.32
C TRP A 112 -13.25 -3.01 -11.85
N ASN A 113 -13.20 -4.08 -11.07
CA ASN A 113 -13.75 -5.38 -11.49
C ASN A 113 -15.28 -5.34 -11.64
N ILE A 114 -16.01 -4.58 -10.82
CA ILE A 114 -17.46 -4.39 -10.97
C ILE A 114 -17.78 -3.72 -12.31
N LEU A 115 -17.03 -2.67 -12.66
CA LEU A 115 -17.30 -1.86 -13.85
C LEU A 115 -16.85 -2.55 -15.14
N PHE A 116 -15.71 -3.22 -15.13
CA PHE A 116 -15.03 -3.67 -16.35
C PHE A 116 -15.02 -5.20 -16.55
N VAL A 117 -15.43 -5.98 -15.54
CA VAL A 117 -15.43 -7.46 -15.57
C VAL A 117 -16.82 -8.01 -15.17
N PRO A 118 -17.82 -7.93 -16.07
CA PRO A 118 -19.24 -8.19 -15.74
C PRO A 118 -19.53 -9.63 -15.29
N GLN A 119 -18.69 -10.60 -15.67
CA GLN A 119 -18.83 -12.00 -15.26
C GLN A 119 -17.99 -12.37 -14.02
N GLY A 120 -17.31 -11.40 -13.42
CA GLY A 120 -16.42 -11.60 -12.28
C GLY A 120 -17.16 -11.77 -10.96
N VAL A 121 -16.44 -12.30 -9.96
CA VAL A 121 -16.94 -12.41 -8.57
C VAL A 121 -17.39 -11.05 -8.04
N HIS A 122 -16.63 -9.99 -8.32
CA HIS A 122 -16.94 -8.64 -7.85
C HIS A 122 -18.22 -8.09 -8.45
N ALA A 123 -18.43 -8.24 -9.77
CA ALA A 123 -19.67 -7.81 -10.43
C ALA A 123 -20.89 -8.59 -9.90
N TRP A 124 -20.74 -9.90 -9.65
CA TRP A 124 -21.80 -10.70 -9.04
C TRP A 124 -22.18 -10.22 -7.64
N VAL A 125 -21.19 -9.89 -6.80
CA VAL A 125 -21.45 -9.30 -5.47
C VAL A 125 -22.04 -7.90 -5.59
N GLY A 126 -21.53 -7.06 -6.50
CA GLY A 126 -22.05 -5.71 -6.75
C GLY A 126 -23.52 -5.71 -7.15
N ALA A 127 -23.94 -6.68 -7.96
CA ALA A 127 -25.35 -6.84 -8.34
C ALA A 127 -26.29 -7.09 -7.16
N LEU A 128 -25.80 -7.60 -6.03
CA LEU A 128 -26.60 -7.76 -4.80
C LEU A 128 -26.84 -6.43 -4.08
N VAL A 129 -25.96 -5.45 -4.28
CA VAL A 129 -26.03 -4.12 -3.65
C VAL A 129 -26.80 -3.12 -4.52
N GLY A 130 -26.84 -3.35 -5.84
CA GLY A 130 -27.57 -2.56 -6.82
C GLY A 130 -26.69 -2.17 -8.01
N PRO A 131 -27.27 -1.88 -9.19
CA PRO A 131 -26.51 -1.47 -10.35
C PRO A 131 -25.83 -0.12 -10.11
N LEU A 132 -24.55 0.00 -10.46
CA LEU A 132 -23.86 1.27 -10.54
C LEU A 132 -24.14 1.87 -11.92
N ASP A 133 -24.82 3.02 -11.96
CA ASP A 133 -25.08 3.77 -13.20
C ASP A 133 -23.83 4.56 -13.62
N VAL A 134 -22.78 3.83 -13.99
CA VAL A 134 -21.51 4.40 -14.45
C VAL A 134 -21.24 3.87 -15.86
N PRO A 135 -21.06 4.74 -16.87
CA PRO A 135 -20.73 4.30 -18.22
C PRO A 135 -19.44 3.48 -18.25
N SER A 136 -19.56 2.17 -18.45
CA SER A 136 -18.43 1.25 -18.50
C SER A 136 -18.44 0.41 -19.78
N THR A 137 -17.26 -0.08 -20.16
CA THR A 137 -17.10 -1.04 -21.25
C THR A 137 -16.47 -2.30 -20.70
N THR A 138 -16.78 -3.46 -21.28
CA THR A 138 -16.09 -4.70 -20.92
C THR A 138 -14.59 -4.57 -21.22
N TYR A 139 -13.76 -4.99 -20.28
CA TYR A 139 -12.32 -5.02 -20.48
C TYR A 139 -11.90 -6.03 -21.53
N THR A 140 -11.03 -5.58 -22.44
CA THR A 140 -10.40 -6.38 -23.49
C THR A 140 -8.95 -5.94 -23.67
N SER A 141 -8.15 -6.73 -24.37
CA SER A 141 -6.76 -6.38 -24.69
C SER A 141 -6.63 -5.27 -25.76
N ALA A 142 -7.74 -4.80 -26.32
CA ALA A 142 -7.78 -3.80 -27.38
C ALA A 142 -7.50 -2.38 -26.90
N TRP A 143 -7.67 -2.11 -25.60
CA TRP A 143 -7.45 -0.79 -25.01
C TRP A 143 -6.61 -0.91 -23.73
N CYS A 144 -5.79 0.11 -23.47
CA CYS A 144 -4.94 0.12 -22.27
C CYS A 144 -5.75 0.64 -21.09
N PRO A 145 -5.75 -0.03 -19.92
CA PRO A 145 -6.44 0.43 -18.72
C PRO A 145 -6.04 1.83 -18.23
N LEU A 146 -4.85 2.31 -18.60
CA LEU A 146 -4.39 3.67 -18.28
C LEU A 146 -4.86 4.73 -19.28
N SER A 147 -5.64 4.36 -20.29
CA SER A 147 -6.18 5.32 -21.26
C SER A 147 -7.22 6.22 -20.60
N GLY A 148 -7.02 7.54 -20.69
CA GLY A 148 -7.97 8.54 -20.20
C GLY A 148 -9.27 8.63 -21.02
N ASN A 149 -9.29 8.08 -22.24
CA ASN A 149 -10.42 8.22 -23.16
C ASN A 149 -11.44 7.09 -23.05
N VAL A 150 -11.17 6.05 -22.24
CA VAL A 150 -12.06 4.90 -22.07
C VAL A 150 -12.91 5.11 -20.81
N SER A 151 -14.23 4.93 -20.92
CA SER A 151 -15.17 5.02 -19.80
C SER A 151 -14.97 6.27 -18.94
N SER A 152 -14.86 7.43 -19.59
CA SER A 152 -14.65 8.73 -18.92
C SER A 152 -13.45 8.77 -17.96
N GLY A 153 -12.43 7.94 -18.19
CA GLY A 153 -11.21 7.88 -17.38
C GLY A 153 -11.30 7.03 -16.11
N TRP A 154 -12.44 6.42 -15.79
CA TRP A 154 -12.62 5.64 -14.55
C TRP A 154 -11.62 4.49 -14.38
N SER A 155 -11.26 3.81 -15.48
CA SER A 155 -10.26 2.74 -15.45
C SER A 155 -8.90 3.27 -14.99
N ARG A 156 -8.47 4.40 -15.57
CA ARG A 156 -7.22 5.10 -15.25
C ARG A 156 -7.22 5.55 -13.79
N THR A 157 -8.29 6.24 -13.35
CA THR A 157 -8.44 6.73 -11.98
C THR A 157 -8.33 5.63 -10.95
N LEU A 158 -9.00 4.49 -11.14
CA LEU A 158 -8.97 3.38 -10.18
C LEU A 158 -7.60 2.70 -10.11
N LEU A 159 -6.90 2.56 -11.25
CA LEU A 159 -5.53 2.04 -11.26
C LEU A 159 -4.55 2.97 -10.56
N PHE A 160 -4.63 4.28 -10.83
CA PHE A 160 -3.79 5.27 -10.16
C PHE A 160 -4.13 5.44 -8.68
N ALA A 161 -5.39 5.24 -8.28
CA ALA A 161 -5.77 5.19 -6.88
C ALA A 161 -5.10 4.02 -6.15
N ALA A 162 -5.06 2.83 -6.74
CA ALA A 162 -4.33 1.71 -6.14
C ALA A 162 -2.81 1.91 -6.18
N LEU A 163 -2.27 2.50 -7.25
CA LEU A 163 -0.85 2.87 -7.30
C LEU A 163 -0.52 3.85 -6.16
N GLY A 164 -1.32 4.91 -5.99
CA GLY A 164 -1.17 5.89 -4.93
C GLY A 164 -1.23 5.25 -3.54
N HIS A 165 -2.18 4.34 -3.32
CA HIS A 165 -2.27 3.54 -2.09
C HIS A 165 -0.98 2.75 -1.83
N PHE A 166 -0.55 1.93 -2.78
CA PHE A 166 0.64 1.09 -2.59
C PHE A 166 1.94 1.90 -2.51
N ALA A 167 2.05 2.97 -3.29
CA ALA A 167 3.18 3.88 -3.25
C ALA A 167 3.27 4.59 -1.90
N CYS A 168 2.13 5.03 -1.34
CA CYS A 168 2.04 5.59 0.01
C CYS A 168 2.51 4.58 1.05
N CYS A 169 1.88 3.40 1.13
CA CYS A 169 2.18 2.41 2.15
C CYS A 169 3.62 1.88 2.04
N LEU A 170 4.11 1.58 0.82
CA LEU A 170 5.49 1.11 0.65
C LEU A 170 6.48 2.24 0.91
N GLY A 171 6.20 3.44 0.41
CA GLY A 171 7.06 4.61 0.60
C GLY A 171 7.24 4.92 2.07
N ASP A 172 6.15 4.92 2.84
CA ASP A 172 6.18 5.14 4.28
C ASP A 172 6.93 4.02 5.05
N THR A 173 6.68 2.76 4.67
CA THR A 173 7.42 1.62 5.24
C THR A 173 8.92 1.74 4.96
N LEU A 174 9.33 2.10 3.74
CA LEU A 174 10.75 2.27 3.42
C LEU A 174 11.34 3.50 4.11
N ALA A 175 10.57 4.58 4.23
CA ALA A 175 11.00 5.81 4.89
C ALA A 175 11.29 5.59 6.38
N SER A 176 10.40 4.89 7.09
CA SER A 176 10.58 4.56 8.51
C SER A 176 11.72 3.55 8.70
N GLU A 177 11.73 2.45 7.95
CA GLU A 177 12.67 1.34 8.15
C GLU A 177 14.10 1.63 7.69
N LEU A 178 14.27 2.42 6.63
CA LEU A 178 15.59 2.83 6.12
C LEU A 178 15.99 4.22 6.60
N GLY A 179 15.04 5.12 6.82
CA GLY A 179 15.31 6.49 7.24
C GLY A 179 15.84 6.59 8.67
N ILE A 180 15.46 5.66 9.56
CA ILE A 180 16.03 5.56 10.92
C ILE A 180 17.55 5.27 10.90
N LEU A 181 18.05 4.67 9.81
CA LEU A 181 19.46 4.34 9.63
C LEU A 181 20.28 5.49 9.01
N SER A 182 19.62 6.60 8.66
CA SER A 182 20.23 7.78 8.05
C SER A 182 21.33 8.38 8.94
N SER A 183 22.38 8.90 8.32
CA SER A 183 23.51 9.54 9.01
C SER A 183 23.13 10.91 9.60
N SER A 184 22.11 11.58 9.04
CA SER A 184 21.61 12.87 9.53
C SER A 184 20.46 12.67 10.50
N PRO A 185 20.39 13.41 11.62
CA PRO A 185 19.27 13.33 12.54
C PRO A 185 17.96 13.73 11.84
N PRO A 186 16.85 12.99 12.07
CA PRO A 186 15.56 13.37 11.52
C PRO A 186 15.10 14.71 12.10
N ARG A 187 14.26 15.42 11.35
CA ARG A 187 13.69 16.70 11.74
C ARG A 187 12.18 16.60 11.77
N LEU A 188 11.55 17.15 12.80
CA LEU A 188 10.09 17.13 12.92
C LEU A 188 9.46 17.97 11.80
N VAL A 189 8.55 17.41 11.02
CA VAL A 189 7.99 18.07 9.82
C VAL A 189 7.30 19.41 10.12
N THR A 190 6.73 19.57 11.32
CA THR A 190 6.01 20.79 11.72
C THR A 190 6.94 21.93 12.17
N THR A 191 8.09 21.62 12.77
CA THR A 191 8.97 22.65 13.39
C THR A 191 10.36 22.73 12.75
N GLY A 192 10.76 21.74 11.96
CA GLY A 192 12.09 21.62 11.37
C GLY A 192 13.22 21.33 12.38
N LYS A 193 12.90 21.16 13.67
CA LYS A 193 13.87 20.91 14.73
C LYS A 193 14.35 19.45 14.70
N PRO A 194 15.64 19.18 14.96
CA PRO A 194 16.15 17.82 15.10
C PRO A 194 15.42 17.06 16.22
N VAL A 195 15.03 15.82 15.95
CA VAL A 195 14.38 14.92 16.91
C VAL A 195 15.09 13.57 16.95
N PRO A 196 14.94 12.79 18.03
CA PRO A 196 15.47 11.43 18.08
C PRO A 196 14.91 10.54 16.95
N PRO A 197 15.71 9.60 16.42
CA PRO A 197 15.21 8.56 15.51
C PRO A 197 14.02 7.80 16.13
N GLY A 198 13.05 7.43 15.31
CA GLY A 198 11.80 6.78 15.75
C GLY A 198 10.68 7.75 16.19
N THR A 199 10.91 9.06 16.16
CA THR A 199 9.86 10.06 16.50
C THR A 199 8.78 10.11 15.41
N ASN A 200 7.50 10.03 15.78
CA ASN A 200 6.39 10.19 14.81
C ASN A 200 6.44 11.58 14.18
N GLY A 201 6.41 11.62 12.85
CA GLY A 201 6.57 12.84 12.05
C GLY A 201 8.00 13.36 11.91
N GLY A 202 9.00 12.58 12.32
CA GLY A 202 10.41 12.84 12.04
C GLY A 202 10.80 12.46 10.61
N VAL A 203 11.21 13.45 9.81
CA VAL A 203 11.58 13.26 8.40
C VAL A 203 13.10 13.36 8.26
N SER A 204 13.70 12.39 7.54
CA SER A 204 15.12 12.41 7.16
C SER A 204 15.28 12.42 5.64
N VAL A 205 16.43 12.90 5.16
CA VAL A 205 16.74 12.91 3.72
C VAL A 205 16.77 11.48 3.17
N GLY A 206 17.38 10.55 3.93
CA GLY A 206 17.41 9.14 3.58
C GLY A 206 16.02 8.51 3.52
N GLY A 207 15.16 8.82 4.50
CA GLY A 207 13.77 8.36 4.51
C GLY A 207 12.95 8.92 3.34
N THR A 208 13.13 10.21 3.02
CA THR A 208 12.44 10.85 1.89
C THR A 208 12.83 10.21 0.55
N PHE A 209 14.12 9.96 0.33
CA PHE A 209 14.58 9.25 -0.87
C PHE A 209 14.08 7.80 -0.91
N ALA A 210 14.09 7.10 0.23
CA ALA A 210 13.55 5.75 0.34
C ALA A 210 12.05 5.71 0.01
N SER A 211 11.30 6.73 0.42
CA SER A 211 9.88 6.86 0.08
C SER A 211 9.65 7.02 -1.42
N PHE A 212 10.37 7.94 -2.06
CA PHE A 212 10.32 8.14 -3.52
C PHE A 212 10.69 6.85 -4.27
N ALA A 213 11.75 6.16 -3.84
CA ALA A 213 12.18 4.90 -4.43
C ALA A 213 11.13 3.78 -4.26
N GLY A 214 10.42 3.74 -3.12
CA GLY A 214 9.30 2.82 -2.89
C GLY A 214 8.16 3.05 -3.89
N GLY A 215 7.76 4.30 -4.08
CA GLY A 215 6.76 4.69 -5.05
C GLY A 215 7.15 4.35 -6.49
N ILE A 216 8.39 4.66 -6.89
CA ILE A 216 8.97 4.28 -8.19
C ILE A 216 8.97 2.77 -8.39
N THR A 217 9.29 2.00 -7.34
CA THR A 217 9.29 0.54 -7.41
C THR A 217 7.89 -0.01 -7.67
N MET A 218 6.86 0.52 -7.01
CA MET A 218 5.47 0.14 -7.28
C MET A 218 5.04 0.50 -8.70
N GLY A 219 5.34 1.72 -9.16
CA GLY A 219 5.07 2.15 -10.53
C GLY A 219 5.73 1.25 -11.58
N PHE A 220 6.99 0.88 -11.35
CA PHE A 220 7.74 -0.03 -12.21
C PHE A 220 7.12 -1.42 -12.27
N MET A 221 6.78 -2.00 -11.11
CA MET A 221 6.12 -3.32 -11.04
C MET A 221 4.78 -3.33 -11.75
N MET A 222 3.95 -2.31 -11.53
CA MET A 222 2.66 -2.17 -12.21
C MET A 222 2.85 -2.01 -13.72
N GLY A 223 3.85 -1.24 -14.14
CA GLY A 223 4.16 -0.99 -15.56
C GLY A 223 4.56 -2.25 -16.30
N ILE A 224 5.49 -3.03 -15.74
CA ILE A 224 5.87 -4.33 -16.30
C ILE A 224 4.64 -5.24 -16.41
N CYS A 225 3.84 -5.36 -15.35
CA CYS A 225 2.67 -6.23 -15.36
C CYS A 225 1.68 -5.85 -16.47
N LEU A 226 1.33 -4.57 -16.57
CA LEU A 226 0.39 -4.06 -17.58
C LEU A 226 0.90 -4.24 -19.02
N ILE A 227 2.18 -4.01 -19.26
CA ILE A 227 2.81 -4.19 -20.59
C ILE A 227 2.87 -5.67 -20.99
N LEU A 228 3.09 -6.56 -20.02
CA LEU A 228 3.10 -8.00 -20.28
C LEU A 228 1.67 -8.52 -20.55
N GLU A 229 0.68 -8.07 -19.79
CA GLU A 229 -0.68 -8.62 -19.86
C GLU A 229 -1.62 -7.96 -20.88
N ASN A 230 -1.33 -6.73 -21.35
CA ASN A 230 -2.19 -5.98 -22.26
C ASN A 230 -1.43 -5.45 -23.50
N SER A 231 -1.90 -5.81 -24.70
CA SER A 231 -1.27 -5.41 -25.96
C SER A 231 -1.30 -3.91 -26.23
N ALA A 232 -2.36 -3.20 -25.84
CA ALA A 232 -2.45 -1.76 -26.02
C ALA A 232 -1.53 -0.98 -25.06
N CYS A 233 -1.33 -1.47 -23.83
CA CYS A 233 -0.31 -0.88 -22.95
C CYS A 233 1.11 -1.17 -23.44
N ARG A 234 1.32 -2.32 -24.10
CA ARG A 234 2.60 -2.70 -24.70
C ARG A 234 2.96 -1.83 -25.90
N SER A 235 2.01 -1.50 -26.77
CA SER A 235 2.28 -0.58 -27.89
C SER A 235 2.64 0.82 -27.39
N ALA A 236 2.00 1.26 -26.30
CA ALA A 236 2.25 2.54 -25.64
C ALA A 236 3.20 2.41 -24.42
N TRP A 237 4.20 1.53 -24.48
CA TRP A 237 5.02 1.18 -23.30
C TRP A 237 5.70 2.39 -22.65
N PHE A 238 6.21 3.32 -23.45
CA PHE A 238 6.95 4.49 -22.95
C PHE A 238 6.04 5.40 -22.12
N THR A 239 4.85 5.72 -22.63
CA THR A 239 3.86 6.53 -21.91
C THR A 239 3.33 5.81 -20.68
N THR A 240 3.12 4.49 -20.78
CA THR A 240 2.72 3.64 -19.65
C THR A 240 3.73 3.72 -18.50
N PHE A 241 5.02 3.53 -18.79
CA PHE A 241 6.07 3.63 -17.77
C PHE A 241 6.20 5.05 -17.23
N ARG A 242 6.24 6.06 -18.10
CA ARG A 242 6.36 7.46 -17.68
C ARG A 242 5.28 7.81 -16.67
N ASP A 243 4.01 7.51 -16.98
CA ASP A 243 2.90 7.87 -16.10
C ASP A 243 2.97 7.11 -14.76
N LEU A 244 3.23 5.80 -14.79
CA LEU A 244 3.29 5.00 -13.56
C LEU A 244 4.50 5.34 -12.67
N LEU A 245 5.66 5.63 -13.26
CA LEU A 245 6.85 6.02 -12.49
C LEU A 245 6.67 7.42 -11.88
N THR A 246 6.17 8.38 -12.67
CA THR A 246 5.95 9.75 -12.19
C THR A 246 4.93 9.78 -11.05
N TRP A 247 3.74 9.22 -11.27
CA TRP A 247 2.69 9.19 -10.24
C TRP A 247 3.00 8.24 -9.10
N GLY A 248 3.73 7.14 -9.34
CA GLY A 248 4.21 6.26 -8.29
C GLY A 248 5.19 6.98 -7.36
N GLY A 249 6.22 7.62 -7.91
CA GLY A 249 7.20 8.39 -7.13
C GLY A 249 6.56 9.54 -6.35
N LEU A 250 5.67 10.30 -6.99
CA LEU A 250 4.89 11.35 -6.32
C LEU A 250 3.99 10.78 -5.22
N GLY A 251 3.33 9.65 -5.46
CA GLY A 251 2.49 8.97 -4.46
C GLY A 251 3.26 8.53 -3.22
N GLY A 252 4.50 8.08 -3.38
CA GLY A 252 5.39 7.79 -2.25
C GLY A 252 5.68 9.03 -1.41
N LEU A 253 6.14 10.11 -2.06
CA LEU A 253 6.46 11.38 -1.39
C LEU A 253 5.25 12.01 -0.70
N VAL A 254 4.12 12.13 -1.42
CA VAL A 254 2.88 12.72 -0.89
C VAL A 254 2.34 11.86 0.25
N GLY A 255 2.29 10.54 0.07
CA GLY A 255 1.79 9.61 1.07
C GLY A 255 2.56 9.68 2.39
N SER A 256 3.88 9.51 2.34
CA SER A 256 4.75 9.57 3.53
C SER A 256 4.79 10.99 4.14
N GLY A 257 4.62 12.04 3.32
CA GLY A 257 4.49 13.41 3.79
C GLY A 257 3.21 13.65 4.59
N ILE A 258 2.06 13.14 4.10
CA ILE A 258 0.78 13.17 4.84
C ILE A 258 0.93 12.38 6.14
N ASP A 259 1.50 11.18 6.08
CA ASP A 259 1.71 10.34 7.26
C ASP A 259 2.56 11.06 8.32
N SER A 260 3.69 11.64 7.91
CA SER A 260 4.57 12.40 8.79
C SER A 260 3.88 13.62 9.41
N LEU A 261 3.03 14.32 8.65
CA LEU A 261 2.28 15.48 9.15
C LEU A 261 1.25 15.05 10.20
N LEU A 262 0.50 13.99 9.93
CA LEU A 262 -0.44 13.41 10.89
C LEU A 262 0.31 12.87 12.12
N GLY A 263 1.45 12.20 11.92
CA GLY A 263 2.28 11.71 13.01
C GLY A 263 2.82 12.81 13.92
N ALA A 264 3.24 13.95 13.35
CA ALA A 264 3.71 15.08 14.16
C ALA A 264 2.59 15.82 14.92
N THR A 265 1.34 15.70 14.47
CA THR A 265 0.21 16.50 14.98
C THR A 265 -0.75 15.69 15.86
N ILE A 266 -1.13 14.48 15.44
CA ILE A 266 -2.23 13.69 16.02
C ILE A 266 -1.82 12.28 16.47
N GLN A 267 -0.51 11.96 16.46
CA GLN A 267 0.04 10.77 17.12
C GLN A 267 1.01 11.18 18.23
N MET A 268 0.73 10.76 19.47
CA MET A 268 1.61 11.07 20.59
C MET A 268 2.93 10.29 20.48
N THR A 269 4.07 10.98 20.52
CA THR A 269 5.40 10.36 20.69
C THR A 269 5.87 10.55 22.13
N ARG A 270 6.15 9.46 22.83
CA ARG A 270 6.73 9.47 24.18
C ARG A 270 8.21 9.10 24.15
N TYR A 271 9.00 9.73 25.00
CA TYR A 271 10.45 9.56 25.07
C TYR A 271 10.91 9.35 26.50
N ASP A 272 11.72 8.32 26.68
CA ASP A 272 12.38 8.02 27.94
C ASP A 272 13.74 8.69 27.96
N ASP A 273 13.89 9.69 28.84
CA ASP A 273 15.10 10.50 28.96
C ASP A 273 16.27 9.75 29.62
N GLU A 274 15.98 8.67 30.37
CA GLU A 274 16.99 7.81 31.00
C GLU A 274 17.57 6.83 29.99
N ARG A 275 16.71 6.23 29.16
CA ARG A 275 17.11 5.28 28.11
C ARG A 275 17.55 5.95 26.82
N LYS A 276 17.22 7.23 26.63
CA LYS A 276 17.41 8.02 25.42
C LYS A 276 16.69 7.46 24.19
N LEU A 277 15.53 6.85 24.39
CA LEU A 277 14.79 6.11 23.36
C LEU A 277 13.33 6.57 23.31
N VAL A 278 12.75 6.52 22.11
CA VAL A 278 11.29 6.64 21.92
C VAL A 278 10.62 5.36 22.44
N VAL A 279 9.48 5.51 23.10
CA VAL A 279 8.75 4.42 23.76
C VAL A 279 7.30 4.38 23.29
N GLU A 280 6.78 3.18 23.00
CA GLU A 280 5.38 2.94 22.65
C GLU A 280 4.43 3.00 23.87
N ASP A 281 3.13 3.02 23.60
CA ASP A 281 2.08 3.05 24.61
C ASP A 281 2.17 1.86 25.60
N GLY A 282 2.21 2.16 26.91
CA GLY A 282 2.06 1.17 27.99
C GLY A 282 3.21 1.05 28.98
N GLU A 283 4.38 1.66 28.75
CA GLU A 283 5.46 1.68 29.75
C GLU A 283 5.23 2.75 30.83
N LYS A 284 5.40 2.36 32.12
CA LYS A 284 5.17 3.22 33.30
C LYS A 284 6.43 3.98 33.77
N SER A 285 7.34 4.37 32.86
CA SER A 285 8.50 5.19 33.24
C SER A 285 8.17 6.70 33.17
N LYS A 286 9.07 7.57 33.64
CA LYS A 286 8.94 9.03 33.54
C LYS A 286 9.11 9.46 32.08
N LEU A 287 8.04 9.34 31.29
CA LEU A 287 8.03 9.65 29.87
C LEU A 287 7.82 11.15 29.61
N LYS A 288 8.63 11.73 28.71
CA LYS A 288 8.44 13.06 28.15
C LYS A 288 7.69 12.95 26.83
N VAL A 289 6.68 13.79 26.61
CA VAL A 289 5.99 13.87 25.31
C VAL A 289 6.82 14.76 24.38
N ILE A 290 7.21 14.24 23.21
CA ILE A 290 7.98 14.98 22.19
C ILE A 290 7.06 15.70 21.20
N SER A 291 6.04 15.02 20.71
CA SER A 291 5.17 15.52 19.64
C SER A 291 3.79 14.86 19.66
N GLY A 292 2.83 15.53 19.01
CA GLY A 292 1.49 15.04 18.72
C GLY A 292 0.55 14.86 19.89
N TRP A 293 -0.71 14.59 19.55
CA TRP A 293 -1.83 14.37 20.47
C TRP A 293 -2.21 12.88 20.42
N ASP A 294 -2.77 12.33 21.49
CA ASP A 294 -3.19 10.92 21.52
C ASP A 294 -4.60 10.76 20.93
N ILE A 295 -4.74 10.99 19.62
CA ILE A 295 -6.03 10.98 18.91
C ILE A 295 -6.14 9.75 18.00
N LEU A 296 -5.13 9.47 17.18
CA LEU A 296 -5.13 8.34 16.25
C LEU A 296 -3.96 7.38 16.51
N THR A 297 -4.25 6.10 16.36
CA THR A 297 -3.26 5.02 16.32
C THR A 297 -2.48 5.02 15.00
N ASN A 298 -1.31 4.35 14.97
CA ASN A 298 -0.52 4.19 13.74
C ASN A 298 -1.34 3.63 12.56
N ASN A 299 -2.11 2.58 12.81
CA ASN A 299 -2.96 1.99 11.76
C ASN A 299 -4.01 2.96 11.21
N GLN A 300 -4.61 3.79 12.06
CA GLN A 300 -5.60 4.78 11.60
C GLN A 300 -4.97 5.86 10.75
N VAL A 301 -3.77 6.32 11.11
CA VAL A 301 -3.03 7.28 10.30
C VAL A 301 -2.65 6.66 8.95
N ASN A 302 -2.19 5.41 8.91
CA ASN A 302 -1.91 4.71 7.65
C ASN A 302 -3.15 4.61 6.75
N VAL A 303 -4.34 4.38 7.33
CA VAL A 303 -5.60 4.40 6.56
C VAL A 303 -5.86 5.79 5.98
N VAL A 304 -5.78 6.84 6.80
CA VAL A 304 -6.06 8.20 6.35
C VAL A 304 -5.05 8.65 5.29
N SER A 305 -3.75 8.43 5.52
CA SER A 305 -2.68 8.81 4.59
C SER A 305 -2.81 8.07 3.26
N SER A 306 -3.04 6.76 3.29
CA SER A 306 -3.20 5.95 2.08
C SER A 306 -4.50 6.23 1.32
N VAL A 307 -5.61 6.52 1.99
CA VAL A 307 -6.87 6.96 1.35
C VAL A 307 -6.70 8.32 0.68
N CYS A 308 -6.14 9.30 1.40
CA CYS A 308 -5.87 10.62 0.83
C CYS A 308 -4.95 10.53 -0.38
N CYS A 309 -3.87 9.76 -0.29
CA CYS A 309 -2.93 9.56 -1.40
C CYS A 309 -3.62 8.85 -2.58
N ALA A 310 -4.41 7.81 -2.34
CA ALA A 310 -5.17 7.13 -3.40
C ALA A 310 -6.11 8.09 -4.15
N VAL A 311 -6.84 8.95 -3.42
CA VAL A 311 -7.73 9.94 -4.03
C VAL A 311 -6.96 10.98 -4.83
N VAL A 312 -5.91 11.57 -4.25
CA VAL A 312 -5.09 12.59 -4.90
C VAL A 312 -4.45 12.06 -6.18
N ILE A 313 -3.79 10.91 -6.10
CA ILE A 313 -3.10 10.31 -7.25
C ILE A 313 -4.12 9.81 -8.28
N GLY A 314 -5.23 9.21 -7.86
CA GLY A 314 -6.27 8.74 -8.77
C GLY A 314 -6.96 9.86 -9.57
N LEU A 315 -7.17 11.02 -8.96
CA LEU A 315 -7.86 12.15 -9.60
C LEU A 315 -6.93 13.02 -10.45
N LEU A 316 -5.66 13.16 -10.07
CA LEU A 316 -4.73 14.06 -10.76
C LEU A 316 -3.97 13.39 -11.91
N ALA A 317 -3.93 12.05 -11.94
CA ALA A 317 -3.15 11.28 -12.91
C ALA A 317 -3.80 11.14 -14.29
#